data_AF-A0A8J5XCJ6-F1
#
_entry.id   AF-A0A8J5XCJ6-F1
#
_cell.length_a   1.000
_cell.length_b   1.000
_cell.length_c   1.000
_cell.angle_alpha   90.00
_cell.angle_beta   90.00
_cell.angle_gamma   90.00
#
_symmetry.space_group_name_H-M   'P 1'
#
loop_
_entity.id
_entity.type
_entity.pdbx_description
1 polymer ?
#
loop_
_entity_poly.entity_id
_entity_poly.type
_entity_poly.pdbx_seq_one_letter_code
_entity_poly.pdbx_strand_id
1 'polypeptide(L)'
;MPAPDVLLRELQARREAILPHVRLCVCSGHTCSQRGSEAVLVELEELCAEAAGKGVGVERVGCSHQCDKAPVVHIVSKRARPVLIVECVDDPLQCERTVRLALAGDGQPTGAPCSGITSGLMGLFERRSASARWEALRALGRAHDNKSRSLALEQLDEAVDAELRACAMDGAAAARASRRAARLRARFVPKVDRALKLRP
;
A
#
# COMPACT_ATOMS: atom_id res chain seq x y z
N MET A 1 -4.69 -41.72 18.52
CA MET A 1 -5.06 -40.30 18.29
C MET A 1 -4.05 -39.45 19.03
N PRO A 2 -3.49 -38.39 18.42
CA PRO A 2 -2.57 -37.51 19.13
C PRO A 2 -3.29 -36.85 20.33
N ALA A 3 -2.55 -36.58 21.41
CA ALA A 3 -3.10 -35.87 22.55
C ALA A 3 -3.62 -34.48 22.11
N PRO A 4 -4.72 -33.97 22.68
CA PRO A 4 -5.33 -32.71 22.27
C PRO A 4 -4.36 -31.52 22.27
N ASP A 5 -3.36 -31.52 23.15
CA ASP A 5 -2.33 -30.49 23.23
C ASP A 5 -1.36 -30.47 22.03
N VAL A 6 -1.12 -31.64 21.41
CA VAL A 6 -0.28 -31.75 20.21
C VAL A 6 -1.01 -31.14 19.01
N LEU A 7 -2.30 -31.43 18.88
CA LEU A 7 -3.17 -30.87 17.84
C LEU A 7 -3.28 -29.34 17.96
N LEU A 8 -3.41 -28.82 19.19
CA LEU A 8 -3.47 -27.39 19.44
C LEU A 8 -2.15 -26.69 19.06
N ARG A 9 -1.01 -27.29 19.42
CA ARG A 9 0.33 -26.78 19.08
C ARG A 9 0.60 -26.82 17.58
N GLU A 10 0.20 -27.88 16.88
CA GLU A 10 0.33 -27.97 15.42
C GLU A 10 -0.55 -26.95 14.70
N LEU A 11 -1.79 -26.75 15.17
CA LEU A 11 -2.67 -25.73 14.62
C LEU A 11 -2.16 -24.32 14.90
N GLN A 12 -1.59 -24.07 16.08
CA GLN A 12 -0.92 -22.81 16.42
C GLN A 12 0.31 -22.59 15.54
N ALA A 13 1.19 -23.57 15.39
CA ALA A 13 2.38 -23.48 14.54
C ALA A 13 2.01 -23.28 13.05
N ARG A 14 0.98 -23.97 12.54
CA ARG A 14 0.46 -23.75 11.19
C ARG A 14 -0.13 -22.35 11.04
N ARG A 15 -0.91 -21.89 12.01
CA ARG A 15 -1.48 -20.54 12.01
C ARG A 15 -0.40 -19.46 12.14
N GLU A 16 0.66 -19.72 12.89
CA GLU A 16 1.82 -18.83 13.02
C GLU A 16 2.65 -18.78 11.74
N ALA A 17 2.80 -19.91 11.04
CA ALA A 17 3.43 -19.99 9.72
C ALA A 17 2.60 -19.34 8.61
N ILE A 18 1.27 -19.31 8.76
CA ILE A 18 0.35 -18.71 7.77
C ILE A 18 0.19 -17.20 8.00
N LEU A 19 0.26 -16.72 9.24
CA LEU A 19 0.02 -15.31 9.56
C LEU A 19 1.31 -14.48 9.52
N PRO A 20 1.28 -13.31 8.86
CA PRO A 20 2.43 -12.43 8.81
C PRO A 20 2.89 -12.04 10.24
N HIS A 21 4.20 -12.01 10.44
CA HIS A 21 4.86 -11.54 11.66
C HIS A 21 4.63 -10.04 11.90
N VAL A 22 4.47 -9.26 10.83
CA VAL A 22 4.23 -7.82 10.85
C VAL A 22 3.01 -7.47 10.00
N ARG A 23 2.11 -6.63 10.52
CA ARG A 23 0.96 -6.10 9.80
C ARG A 23 1.11 -4.60 9.58
N LEU A 24 0.86 -4.15 8.36
CA LEU A 24 0.70 -2.75 8.00
C LEU A 24 -0.78 -2.41 7.99
N CYS A 25 -1.21 -1.61 8.96
CA CYS A 25 -2.60 -1.23 9.12
C CYS A 25 -2.83 0.18 8.55
N VAL A 26 -3.57 0.30 7.46
CA VAL A 26 -3.85 1.58 6.80
C VAL A 26 -5.19 2.14 7.29
N CYS A 27 -5.18 3.39 7.76
CA CYS A 27 -6.39 4.06 8.22
C CYS A 27 -7.39 4.30 7.08
N SER A 28 -8.63 3.85 7.29
CA SER A 28 -9.76 4.01 6.34
C SER A 28 -10.75 5.10 6.75
N GLY A 29 -10.39 5.94 7.73
CA GLY A 29 -11.23 7.08 8.11
C GLY A 29 -11.43 8.06 6.95
N HIS A 30 -12.56 8.78 6.95
CA HIS A 30 -12.97 9.64 5.84
C HIS A 30 -11.87 10.60 5.36
N THR A 31 -11.19 11.27 6.28
CA THR A 31 -10.07 12.19 5.97
C THR A 31 -8.88 11.46 5.35
N CYS A 32 -8.53 10.26 5.84
CA CYS A 32 -7.47 9.44 5.23
C CYS A 32 -7.85 9.00 3.81
N SER A 33 -9.11 8.62 3.59
CA SER A 33 -9.60 8.26 2.26
C SER A 33 -9.54 9.43 1.29
N GLN A 34 -9.97 10.63 1.70
CA GLN A 34 -9.85 11.85 0.88
C GLN A 34 -8.39 12.22 0.56
N ARG A 35 -7.46 11.92 1.46
CA ARG A 35 -6.02 12.11 1.26
C ARG A 35 -5.32 10.95 0.55
N GLY A 36 -6.06 9.98 0.04
CA GLY A 36 -5.51 8.93 -0.80
C GLY A 36 -5.03 7.68 -0.05
N SER A 37 -5.55 7.38 1.14
CA SER A 37 -5.18 6.13 1.85
C SER A 37 -5.51 4.85 1.07
N GLU A 38 -6.44 4.92 0.10
CA GLU A 38 -6.69 3.82 -0.85
C GLU A 38 -5.48 3.55 -1.75
N ALA A 39 -4.83 4.61 -2.26
CA ALA A 39 -3.64 4.50 -3.09
C ALA A 39 -2.47 3.93 -2.28
N VAL A 40 -2.32 4.39 -1.03
CA VAL A 40 -1.32 3.87 -0.08
C VAL A 40 -1.53 2.38 0.17
N LEU A 41 -2.77 1.95 0.43
CA LEU A 41 -3.07 0.55 0.66
C LEU A 41 -2.69 -0.32 -0.55
N VAL A 42 -3.05 0.10 -1.76
CA VAL A 42 -2.71 -0.63 -2.99
C VAL A 42 -1.20 -0.76 -3.15
N GLU A 43 -0.46 0.34 -2.99
CA GLU A 43 1.01 0.33 -3.10
C GLU A 43 1.64 -0.57 -2.04
N LEU A 44 1.18 -0.50 -0.79
CA LEU A 44 1.69 -1.36 0.29
C LEU A 44 1.37 -2.84 0.03
N GLU A 45 0.17 -3.16 -0.43
CA GLU A 45 -0.20 -4.55 -0.78
C GLU A 45 0.69 -5.09 -1.90
N GLU A 46 1.02 -4.26 -2.91
CA GLU A 46 1.92 -4.64 -3.99
C GLU A 46 3.35 -4.87 -3.50
N LEU A 47 3.91 -3.93 -2.74
CA LEU A 47 5.25 -4.04 -2.16
C LEU A 47 5.35 -5.24 -1.19
N CYS A 48 4.31 -5.51 -0.40
CA CYS A 48 4.26 -6.69 0.46
C CYS A 48 4.16 -7.99 -0.34
N ALA A 49 3.43 -8.00 -1.46
CA ALA A 49 3.34 -9.16 -2.34
C ALA A 49 4.68 -9.45 -3.04
N GLU A 50 5.46 -8.43 -3.38
CA GLU A 50 6.84 -8.60 -3.87
C GLU A 50 7.78 -9.13 -2.77
N ALA A 51 7.52 -8.76 -1.52
CA ALA A 51 8.23 -9.27 -0.35
C ALA A 51 7.70 -10.63 0.16
N ALA A 52 6.83 -11.31 -0.61
CA ALA A 52 6.21 -12.57 -0.23
C ALA A 52 7.23 -13.59 0.29
N GLY A 53 6.95 -14.15 1.47
CA GLY A 53 7.85 -15.04 2.22
C GLY A 53 8.49 -14.41 3.46
N LYS A 54 8.46 -13.08 3.61
CA LYS A 54 9.04 -12.38 4.77
C LYS A 54 8.04 -12.06 5.89
N GLY A 55 6.81 -12.57 5.78
CA GLY A 55 5.81 -12.44 6.84
C GLY A 55 5.29 -11.02 7.09
N VAL A 56 5.11 -10.21 6.04
CA VAL A 56 4.44 -8.90 6.14
C VAL A 56 3.08 -8.97 5.45
N GLY A 57 2.04 -8.47 6.11
CA GLY A 57 0.70 -8.34 5.55
C GLY A 57 0.19 -6.91 5.64
N VAL A 58 -0.81 -6.58 4.84
CA VAL A 58 -1.46 -5.26 4.83
C VAL A 58 -2.94 -5.44 5.15
N GLU A 59 -3.49 -4.57 5.97
CA GLU A 59 -4.87 -4.61 6.42
C GLU A 59 -5.45 -3.19 6.53
N ARG A 60 -6.75 -3.05 6.29
CA ARG A 60 -7.45 -1.79 6.59
C ARG A 60 -7.91 -1.77 8.03
N VAL A 61 -7.78 -0.62 8.67
CA VAL A 61 -8.31 -0.38 10.01
C VAL A 61 -9.23 0.83 10.01
N GLY A 62 -10.08 0.94 11.04
CA GLY A 62 -10.95 2.09 11.27
C GLY A 62 -10.19 3.40 11.47
N CYS A 63 -10.90 4.45 11.85
CA CYS A 63 -10.30 5.76 12.10
C CYS A 63 -9.27 5.69 13.24
N SER A 64 -8.08 6.23 13.00
CA SER A 64 -7.00 6.35 13.99
C SER A 64 -7.04 7.67 14.77
N HIS A 65 -8.00 8.56 14.46
CA HIS A 65 -8.14 9.90 15.05
C HIS A 65 -6.91 10.82 14.89
N GLN A 66 -6.02 10.53 13.94
CA GLN A 66 -4.84 11.34 13.58
C GLN A 66 -5.04 12.01 12.22
N CYS A 67 -6.16 12.72 12.08
CA CYS A 67 -6.60 13.29 10.82
C CYS A 67 -5.65 14.38 10.28
N ASP A 68 -4.92 15.06 11.17
CA ASP A 68 -3.86 16.01 10.86
C ASP A 68 -2.73 15.38 10.04
N LYS A 69 -2.45 14.10 10.30
CA LYS A 69 -1.32 13.33 9.73
C LYS A 69 -1.73 12.34 8.64
N ALA A 70 -2.97 12.44 8.18
CA ALA A 70 -3.52 11.57 7.16
C ALA A 70 -2.74 11.69 5.83
N PRO A 71 -2.48 10.57 5.12
CA PRO A 71 -2.88 9.20 5.46
C PRO A 71 -1.95 8.50 6.47
N VAL A 72 -2.54 7.76 7.42
CA VAL A 72 -1.82 7.11 8.53
C VAL A 72 -1.66 5.62 8.30
N VAL A 73 -0.45 5.11 8.51
CA VAL A 73 -0.12 3.68 8.45
C VAL A 73 0.51 3.24 9.76
N HIS A 74 -0.03 2.18 10.37
CA HIS A 74 0.53 1.61 11.59
C HIS A 74 1.29 0.33 11.28
N ILE A 75 2.48 0.18 11.84
CA ILE A 75 3.25 -1.07 11.80
C ILE A 75 2.99 -1.83 13.11
N VAL A 76 2.23 -2.92 13.01
CA VAL A 76 1.82 -3.75 14.14
C VAL A 76 2.60 -5.07 14.09
N SER A 77 3.47 -5.28 15.08
CA SER A 77 4.16 -6.56 15.27
C SER A 77 3.32 -7.49 16.15
N LYS A 78 3.40 -8.81 15.93
CA LYS A 78 2.72 -9.84 16.74
C LYS A 78 3.01 -9.76 18.25
N ARG A 79 4.12 -9.12 18.68
CA ARG A 79 4.52 -9.05 20.11
C ARG A 79 3.79 -7.99 20.94
N ALA A 80 2.49 -7.80 20.67
CA ALA A 80 1.50 -7.14 21.53
C ALA A 80 1.66 -5.62 21.80
N ARG A 81 2.50 -4.88 21.08
CA ARG A 81 2.45 -3.40 21.07
C ARG A 81 2.55 -2.86 19.63
N PRO A 82 1.74 -1.87 19.23
CA PRO A 82 1.98 -1.14 17.99
C PRO A 82 3.32 -0.41 18.15
N VAL A 83 4.32 -0.76 17.35
CA VAL A 83 5.70 -0.30 17.56
C VAL A 83 6.00 0.96 16.76
N LEU A 84 5.26 1.26 15.69
CA LEU A 84 5.54 2.44 14.89
C LEU A 84 4.29 2.99 14.19
N ILE A 85 4.12 4.31 14.27
CA ILE A 85 3.17 5.07 13.47
C ILE A 85 4.00 5.73 12.37
N VAL A 86 3.72 5.38 11.11
CA VAL A 86 4.24 6.11 9.97
C VAL A 86 3.18 7.12 9.57
N GLU A 87 3.57 8.39 9.63
CA GLU A 87 2.72 9.55 9.40
C GLU A 87 2.93 10.06 7.98
N CYS A 88 1.87 10.63 7.38
CA CYS A 88 1.91 11.31 6.09
C CYS A 88 2.44 10.48 4.91
N VAL A 89 2.02 9.22 4.77
CA VAL A 89 2.42 8.36 3.64
C VAL A 89 1.72 8.80 2.35
N ASP A 90 2.16 9.90 1.75
CA ASP A 90 1.52 10.51 0.59
C ASP A 90 2.28 10.29 -0.72
N ASP A 91 3.38 9.54 -0.67
CA ASP A 91 4.19 9.17 -1.83
C ASP A 91 4.59 7.66 -1.83
N PRO A 92 4.83 7.08 -3.03
CA PRO A 92 5.21 5.66 -3.16
C PRO A 92 6.54 5.30 -2.48
N LEU A 93 7.44 6.26 -2.30
CA LEU A 93 8.76 6.02 -1.70
C LEU A 93 8.62 5.84 -0.19
N GLN A 94 7.71 6.58 0.43
CA GLN A 94 7.33 6.37 1.81
C GLN A 94 6.65 5.01 2.00
N CYS A 95 5.84 4.53 1.05
CA CYS A 95 5.32 3.17 1.08
C CYS A 95 6.47 2.14 1.05
N GLU A 96 7.44 2.29 0.14
CA GLU A 96 8.60 1.40 0.06
C GLU A 96 9.45 1.42 1.34
N ARG A 97 9.71 2.61 1.90
CA ARG A 97 10.38 2.77 3.20
C ARG A 97 9.61 2.07 4.32
N THR A 98 8.29 2.23 4.35
CA THR A 98 7.40 1.61 5.35
C THR A 98 7.49 0.08 5.29
N VAL A 99 7.45 -0.49 4.08
CA VAL A 99 7.62 -1.94 3.90
C VAL A 99 9.03 -2.39 4.28
N ARG A 100 10.08 -1.67 3.89
CA ARG A 100 11.46 -1.98 4.31
C ARG A 100 11.62 -1.92 5.82
N LEU A 101 11.04 -0.94 6.50
CA LEU A 101 11.02 -0.83 7.97
C LEU A 101 10.29 -2.01 8.61
N ALA A 102 9.16 -2.43 8.03
CA ALA A 102 8.43 -3.60 8.50
C ALA A 102 9.22 -4.91 8.29
N LEU A 103 9.98 -5.02 7.19
CA LEU A 103 10.79 -6.18 6.85
C LEU A 103 12.10 -6.26 7.63
N ALA A 104 12.70 -5.12 7.95
CA ALA A 104 13.91 -5.01 8.76
C ALA A 104 13.64 -5.30 10.25
N GLY A 105 12.51 -5.94 10.56
CA GLY A 105 12.06 -6.29 11.90
C GLY A 105 13.24 -6.58 12.82
N ASP A 106 13.29 -5.82 13.91
CA ASP A 106 14.30 -5.80 14.97
C ASP A 106 15.30 -4.64 14.88
N GLY A 107 14.94 -3.47 15.44
CA GLY A 107 15.97 -2.52 15.94
C GLY A 107 15.76 -1.01 15.88
N GLN A 108 14.62 -0.48 16.36
CA GLN A 108 14.51 0.80 17.11
C GLN A 108 14.80 2.18 16.41
N PRO A 109 14.40 3.34 17.01
CA PRO A 109 13.81 3.56 18.33
C PRO A 109 12.31 3.89 18.32
N THR A 110 11.63 3.36 19.33
CA THR A 110 10.36 3.84 19.84
C THR A 110 10.51 5.30 20.25
N GLY A 111 9.80 6.21 19.58
CA GLY A 111 9.58 7.58 20.06
C GLY A 111 10.20 8.72 19.25
N ALA A 112 11.04 8.46 18.23
CA ALA A 112 11.48 9.52 17.33
C ALA A 112 10.54 9.57 16.11
N PRO A 113 9.83 10.69 15.84
CA PRO A 113 9.17 10.85 14.54
C PRO A 113 10.23 10.70 13.45
N CYS A 114 9.95 9.89 12.42
CA CYS A 114 10.85 9.68 11.28
C CYS A 114 11.04 10.93 10.40
N SER A 115 10.82 12.14 10.93
CA SER A 115 10.88 13.42 10.23
C SER A 115 12.30 13.87 9.85
N GLY A 116 13.34 13.03 10.01
CA GLY A 116 14.75 13.42 9.86
C GLY A 116 15.59 12.67 8.81
N ILE A 117 15.05 11.68 8.10
CA ILE A 117 15.83 10.90 7.10
C ILE A 117 15.56 11.45 5.69
N THR A 118 16.09 12.63 5.37
CA THR A 118 15.77 13.33 4.10
C THR A 118 16.98 13.74 3.25
N SER A 119 18.21 13.79 3.76
CA SER A 119 19.27 14.53 3.06
C SER A 119 20.10 13.75 2.02
N GLY A 120 20.27 12.43 2.13
CA GLY A 120 21.25 11.69 1.30
C GLY A 120 20.73 11.08 -0.02
N LEU A 121 19.44 10.79 -0.12
CA LEU A 121 18.87 10.00 -1.23
C LEU A 121 18.06 10.82 -2.24
N MET A 122 17.84 12.13 -2.04
CA MET A 122 16.92 12.91 -2.88
C MET A 122 17.28 12.96 -4.38
N GLY A 123 18.57 12.96 -4.75
CA GLY A 123 19.01 13.14 -6.14
C GLY A 123 18.77 11.98 -7.11
N LEU A 124 18.51 10.76 -6.62
CA LEU A 124 18.13 9.61 -7.46
C LEU A 124 16.60 9.39 -7.49
N PHE A 125 15.84 10.03 -6.59
CA PHE A 125 14.43 9.76 -6.34
C PHE A 125 13.46 10.76 -6.98
N GLU A 126 13.91 11.99 -7.26
CA GLU A 126 13.10 13.01 -7.98
C GLU A 126 12.59 12.55 -9.36
N ARG A 127 13.21 11.54 -9.97
CA ARG A 127 12.76 10.93 -11.25
C ARG A 127 11.68 9.85 -11.09
N ARG A 128 11.41 9.36 -9.87
CA ARG A 128 10.38 8.32 -9.59
C ARG A 128 9.21 8.83 -8.76
N SER A 129 9.38 9.92 -8.01
CA SER A 129 8.37 10.52 -7.11
C SER A 129 7.25 11.29 -7.82
N ALA A 130 7.25 11.37 -9.14
CA ALA A 130 6.19 11.98 -9.95
C ALA A 130 5.70 11.02 -11.04
N SER A 131 5.41 9.75 -10.70
CA SER A 131 4.73 8.91 -11.69
C SER A 131 3.31 9.46 -11.87
N ALA A 132 2.97 9.82 -13.11
CA ALA A 132 1.62 10.25 -13.48
C ALA A 132 0.54 9.27 -12.96
N ARG A 133 0.92 8.00 -12.76
CA ARG A 133 0.11 6.96 -12.15
C ARG A 133 -0.31 7.28 -10.72
N TRP A 134 0.61 7.75 -9.88
CA TRP A 134 0.31 8.12 -8.49
C TRP A 134 -0.64 9.32 -8.41
N GLU A 135 -0.46 10.29 -9.30
CA GLU A 135 -1.36 11.44 -9.42
C GLU A 135 -2.77 11.02 -9.85
N ALA A 136 -2.86 10.11 -10.83
CA ALA A 136 -4.14 9.57 -11.29
C ALA A 136 -4.86 8.75 -10.20
N LEU A 137 -4.14 7.93 -9.42
CA LEU A 137 -4.74 7.21 -8.28
C LEU A 137 -5.26 8.17 -7.20
N ARG A 138 -4.52 9.25 -6.91
CA ARG A 138 -4.99 10.29 -5.98
C ARG A 138 -6.19 11.05 -6.54
N ALA A 139 -6.20 11.36 -7.83
CA ALA A 139 -7.34 11.98 -8.50
C ALA A 139 -8.58 11.08 -8.40
N LEU A 140 -8.43 9.78 -8.60
CA LEU A 140 -9.50 8.79 -8.46
C LEU A 140 -10.05 8.75 -7.04
N GLY A 141 -9.19 8.79 -6.02
CA GLY A 141 -9.59 8.83 -4.61
C GLY A 141 -10.36 10.11 -4.22
N ARG A 142 -10.09 11.23 -4.90
CA ARG A 142 -10.78 12.51 -4.70
C ARG A 142 -12.01 12.70 -5.58
N ALA A 143 -12.24 11.84 -6.57
CA ALA A 143 -13.34 11.99 -7.51
C ALA A 143 -14.70 11.70 -6.86
N HIS A 144 -15.50 12.76 -6.68
CA HIS A 144 -16.83 12.68 -6.08
C HIS A 144 -17.97 12.52 -7.10
N ASP A 145 -17.71 12.79 -8.38
CA ASP A 145 -18.66 12.65 -9.48
C ASP A 145 -18.15 11.71 -10.59
N ASN A 146 -19.06 11.28 -11.47
CA ASN A 146 -18.76 10.31 -12.54
C ASN A 146 -17.80 10.87 -13.58
N LYS A 147 -17.86 12.17 -13.89
CA LYS A 147 -17.01 12.81 -14.90
C LYS A 147 -15.57 12.88 -14.40
N SER A 148 -15.36 13.35 -13.17
CA SER A 148 -14.03 13.38 -12.52
C SER A 148 -13.44 11.99 -12.37
N ARG A 149 -14.28 10.97 -12.11
CA ARG A 149 -13.82 9.58 -12.00
C ARG A 149 -13.41 8.99 -13.34
N SER A 150 -14.18 9.23 -14.41
CA SER A 150 -13.83 8.80 -15.77
C SER A 150 -12.50 9.41 -16.21
N LEU A 151 -12.34 10.73 -16.00
CA LEU A 151 -11.09 11.43 -16.33
C LEU A 151 -9.89 10.87 -15.56
N ALA A 152 -10.05 10.61 -14.25
CA ALA A 152 -8.98 10.02 -13.45
C ALA A 152 -8.60 8.59 -13.89
N LEU A 153 -9.55 7.82 -14.43
CA LEU A 153 -9.27 6.50 -15.01
C LEU A 153 -8.52 6.61 -16.34
N GLU A 154 -8.93 7.52 -17.22
CA GLU A 154 -8.22 7.78 -18.48
C GLU A 154 -6.76 8.20 -18.21
N GLN A 155 -6.56 9.09 -17.24
CA GLN A 155 -5.23 9.51 -16.79
C GLN A 155 -4.43 8.34 -16.20
N LEU A 156 -5.08 7.42 -15.49
CA LEU A 156 -4.44 6.24 -14.93
C LEU A 156 -4.00 5.29 -16.05
N ASP A 157 -4.86 5.04 -17.04
CA ASP A 157 -4.55 4.20 -18.19
C ASP A 157 -3.41 4.78 -19.02
N GLU A 158 -3.43 6.09 -19.31
CA GLU A 158 -2.37 6.76 -20.04
C GLU A 158 -1.02 6.70 -19.30
N ALA A 159 -1.04 6.91 -17.98
CA ALA A 159 0.16 6.83 -17.15
C ALA A 159 0.73 5.40 -17.12
N VAL A 160 -0.14 4.39 -17.03
CA VAL A 160 0.26 2.99 -17.08
C VAL A 160 0.87 2.64 -18.43
N ASP A 161 0.25 3.06 -19.53
CA ASP A 161 0.76 2.82 -20.88
C ASP A 161 2.10 3.54 -21.11
N ALA A 162 2.27 4.75 -20.56
CA ALA A 162 3.54 5.47 -20.58
C ALA A 162 4.64 4.72 -19.81
N GLU A 163 4.35 4.20 -18.61
CA GLU A 163 5.28 3.36 -17.85
C GLU A 163 5.63 2.08 -18.60
N LEU A 164 4.64 1.41 -19.22
CA LEU A 164 4.86 0.21 -20.03
C LEU A 164 5.78 0.48 -21.21
N ARG A 165 5.59 1.60 -21.93
CA ARG A 165 6.46 2.04 -23.02
C ARG A 165 7.87 2.33 -22.53
N ALA A 166 8.03 3.00 -21.39
CA ALA A 166 9.33 3.28 -20.79
C ALA A 166 10.06 1.99 -20.34
N CYS A 167 9.31 0.99 -19.86
CA CYS A 167 9.86 -0.29 -19.45
C CYS A 167 10.13 -1.26 -20.62
N ALA A 168 9.62 -1.01 -21.83
CA ALA A 168 9.83 -1.89 -22.99
C ALA A 168 11.31 -2.07 -23.39
N MET A 169 12.20 -1.21 -22.87
CA MET A 169 13.66 -1.32 -23.00
C MET A 169 14.29 -2.36 -22.06
N ASP A 170 13.57 -2.85 -21.04
CA ASP A 170 14.06 -3.79 -20.03
C ASP A 170 12.98 -4.86 -19.72
N GLY A 171 13.09 -6.01 -20.39
CA GLY A 171 12.00 -7.01 -20.49
C GLY A 171 11.47 -7.53 -19.15
N ALA A 172 12.31 -7.59 -18.11
CA ALA A 172 11.86 -7.98 -16.77
C ALA A 172 11.05 -6.87 -16.08
N ALA A 173 11.40 -5.61 -16.31
CA ALA A 173 10.65 -4.45 -15.82
C ALA A 173 9.31 -4.31 -16.56
N ALA A 174 9.29 -4.52 -17.88
CA ALA A 174 8.07 -4.52 -18.69
C ALA A 174 7.07 -5.58 -18.21
N ALA A 175 7.53 -6.81 -17.97
CA ALA A 175 6.67 -7.89 -17.48
C ALA A 175 6.09 -7.60 -16.08
N ARG A 176 6.86 -6.93 -15.21
CA ARG A 176 6.36 -6.48 -13.89
C ARG A 176 5.32 -5.37 -14.03
N ALA A 177 5.61 -4.34 -14.83
CA ALA A 177 4.69 -3.24 -15.09
C ALA A 177 3.38 -3.74 -15.73
N SER A 178 3.43 -4.69 -16.66
CA SER A 178 2.26 -5.26 -17.33
C SER A 178 1.37 -6.08 -16.39
N ARG A 179 1.96 -6.94 -15.56
CA ARG A 179 1.22 -7.67 -14.52
C ARG A 179 0.58 -6.72 -13.49
N ARG A 180 1.26 -5.61 -13.18
CA ARG A 180 0.80 -4.58 -12.26
C ARG A 180 -0.40 -3.81 -12.84
N ALA A 181 -0.31 -3.36 -14.08
CA ALA A 181 -1.39 -2.74 -14.85
C ALA A 181 -2.67 -3.60 -14.87
N ALA A 182 -2.52 -4.89 -15.19
CA ALA A 182 -3.64 -5.82 -15.27
C ALA A 182 -4.37 -6.00 -13.93
N ARG A 183 -3.65 -6.05 -12.81
CA ARG A 183 -4.25 -6.17 -11.46
C ARG A 183 -5.02 -4.91 -11.06
N LEU A 184 -4.46 -3.73 -11.35
CA LEU A 184 -5.12 -2.45 -11.06
C LEU A 184 -6.43 -2.34 -11.86
N ARG A 185 -6.41 -2.62 -13.16
CA ARG A 185 -7.62 -2.66 -13.99
C ARG A 185 -8.64 -3.64 -13.42
N ALA A 186 -8.24 -4.87 -13.12
CA ALA A 186 -9.16 -5.88 -12.58
C ALA A 186 -9.78 -5.49 -11.22
N ARG A 187 -9.10 -4.69 -10.39
CA ARG A 187 -9.61 -4.30 -9.07
C ARG A 187 -10.47 -3.03 -9.11
N PHE A 188 -10.12 -2.06 -9.94
CA PHE A 188 -10.78 -0.76 -9.95
C PHE A 188 -11.87 -0.64 -11.01
N VAL A 189 -11.69 -1.24 -12.20
CA VAL A 189 -12.70 -1.18 -13.28
C VAL A 189 -14.05 -1.73 -12.82
N PRO A 190 -14.16 -2.89 -12.14
CA PRO A 190 -15.47 -3.39 -11.70
C PRO A 190 -16.13 -2.50 -10.65
N LYS A 191 -15.35 -1.83 -9.79
CA LYS A 191 -15.89 -0.90 -8.78
C LYS A 191 -16.45 0.36 -9.44
N VAL A 192 -15.78 0.84 -10.49
CA VAL A 192 -16.20 2.01 -11.26
C VAL A 192 -17.43 1.66 -12.09
N ASP A 193 -17.41 0.56 -12.82
CA ASP A 193 -18.56 0.08 -13.60
C ASP A 193 -19.80 -0.10 -12.73
N ARG A 194 -19.63 -0.67 -11.53
CA ARG A 194 -20.73 -0.84 -10.59
C ARG A 194 -21.25 0.51 -10.07
N ALA A 195 -20.37 1.48 -9.82
CA ALA A 195 -20.77 2.82 -9.40
C ALA A 195 -21.47 3.60 -10.52
N LEU A 196 -21.07 3.39 -11.78
CA LEU A 196 -21.71 3.99 -12.96
C LEU A 196 -23.09 3.36 -13.24
N LYS A 197 -23.24 2.04 -13.05
CA LYS A 197 -24.50 1.31 -13.28
C LYS A 197 -25.57 1.50 -12.19
N LEU A 198 -25.18 1.96 -10.99
CA LEU A 198 -26.08 2.08 -9.83
C LEU A 198 -26.74 3.46 -9.66
N ARG A 199 -26.59 4.39 -10.61
CA ARG A 199 -27.34 5.66 -10.59
C ARG A 199 -28.24 5.76 -11.82
N PRO A 200 -29.56 5.98 -11.64
CA PRO A 200 -30.48 6.29 -12.72
C PRO A 200 -30.14 7.62 -13.38
#